data_AF-A0A975IWK1-F1
#
_entry.id   AF-A0A975IWK1-F1
#
_cell.length_a   1.000
_cell.length_b   1.000
_cell.length_c   1.000
_cell.angle_alpha   90.00
_cell.angle_beta   90.00
_cell.angle_gamma   90.00
#
_symmetry.space_group_name_H-M   'P 1'
#
loop_
_entity.id
_entity.type
_entity.pdbx_description
1 polymer ?
#
loop_
_entity_poly.entity_id
_entity_poly.type
_entity_poly.pdbx_seq_one_letter_code
_entity_poly.pdbx_strand_id
1 'polypeptide(L)'
;MVQPLTKRHIKTGELYSRRPEVEQEIEVLLRLPTGTRLARARNGDLKSPDSMSDEALLYLVRDAHRRGAEDERNALIRPLFIRCQARLKRAMPDGVYANAKKLRDDALSDFCDLMLSDGSGEIPDRLDYYEVNFADALKKLRSTVRRAEDRDFKRNTQLPEDAESDTEEPARADDVTQRAKELTQTPALQESALNAQDLERSLKILTPNERDAVVLQAMGYRIDSIKPKEATIAQKLGVTRRTIQNWLASAEAKLRAQAKEDQ
;
A
#
# COMPACT_ATOMS: atom_id res chain seq x y z
N MET A 1 -5.24 -19.61 -32.26
CA MET A 1 -4.97 -18.17 -32.42
C MET A 1 -5.11 -17.52 -31.06
N VAL A 2 -4.28 -16.51 -30.74
CA VAL A 2 -4.40 -15.77 -29.49
C VAL A 2 -5.70 -14.98 -29.51
N GLN A 3 -6.47 -15.07 -28.43
CA GLN A 3 -7.74 -14.33 -28.33
C GLN A 3 -7.44 -12.85 -28.05
N PRO A 4 -8.04 -11.90 -28.80
CA PRO A 4 -7.84 -10.48 -28.53
C PRO A 4 -8.45 -10.08 -27.19
N LEU A 5 -7.95 -8.99 -26.62
CA LEU A 5 -8.56 -8.35 -25.46
C LEU A 5 -9.88 -7.69 -25.87
N THR A 6 -10.83 -7.60 -24.95
CA THR A 6 -12.16 -7.01 -25.17
C THR A 6 -12.27 -5.60 -24.60
N LYS A 7 -11.41 -5.23 -23.64
CA LYS A 7 -11.38 -3.90 -23.03
C LYS A 7 -11.06 -2.81 -24.03
N ARG A 8 -11.77 -1.67 -23.92
CA ARG A 8 -11.54 -0.47 -24.74
C ARG A 8 -11.03 0.71 -23.94
N HIS A 9 -10.17 1.50 -24.55
CA HIS A 9 -9.74 2.78 -24.03
C HIS A 9 -10.93 3.74 -24.00
N ILE A 10 -11.24 4.32 -22.83
CA ILE A 10 -12.38 5.22 -22.64
C ILE A 10 -12.27 6.47 -23.53
N LYS A 11 -11.04 6.95 -23.78
CA LYS A 11 -10.79 8.18 -24.56
C LYS A 11 -10.74 7.95 -26.07
N THR A 12 -10.13 6.86 -26.52
CA THR A 12 -9.88 6.60 -27.95
C THR A 12 -10.84 5.57 -28.54
N GLY A 13 -11.53 4.77 -27.73
CA GLY A 13 -12.39 3.67 -28.17
C GLY A 13 -11.64 2.44 -28.69
N GLU A 14 -10.32 2.54 -28.82
CA GLU A 14 -9.44 1.46 -29.29
C GLU A 14 -9.36 0.32 -28.28
N LEU A 15 -9.19 -0.90 -28.77
CA LEU A 15 -8.97 -2.07 -27.91
C LEU A 15 -7.61 -1.96 -27.23
N TYR A 16 -7.56 -2.39 -25.97
CA TYR A 16 -6.29 -2.65 -25.33
C TYR A 16 -5.55 -3.73 -26.12
N SER A 17 -4.24 -3.58 -26.24
CA SER A 17 -3.35 -4.58 -26.84
C SER A 17 -2.32 -5.04 -25.83
N ARG A 18 -1.97 -6.32 -25.90
CA ARG A 18 -0.83 -6.84 -25.14
C ARG A 18 0.45 -6.28 -25.73
N ARG A 19 1.50 -6.27 -24.92
CA ARG A 19 2.83 -5.92 -25.41
C ARG A 19 3.30 -6.99 -26.43
N PRO A 20 4.01 -6.63 -27.50
CA PRO A 20 4.40 -7.57 -28.54
C PRO A 20 5.15 -8.80 -28.01
N GLU A 21 5.99 -8.61 -26.99
CA GLU A 21 6.72 -9.71 -26.35
C GLU A 21 5.80 -10.73 -25.67
N VAL A 22 4.71 -10.26 -25.04
CA VAL A 22 3.73 -11.12 -24.36
C VAL A 22 2.88 -11.87 -25.40
N GLU A 23 2.45 -11.19 -26.47
CA GLU A 23 1.66 -11.82 -27.54
C GLU A 23 2.45 -12.95 -28.20
N GLN A 24 3.73 -12.71 -28.53
CA GLN A 24 4.63 -13.73 -29.09
C GLN A 24 4.86 -14.89 -28.13
N GLU A 25 5.05 -14.60 -26.84
CA GLU A 25 5.21 -15.63 -25.82
C GLU A 25 3.96 -16.53 -25.74
N ILE A 26 2.77 -15.93 -25.73
CA ILE A 26 1.50 -16.67 -25.71
C ILE A 26 1.37 -17.55 -26.96
N GLU A 27 1.69 -17.03 -28.16
CA GLU A 27 1.67 -17.82 -29.40
C GLU A 27 2.57 -19.05 -29.32
N VAL A 28 3.80 -18.88 -28.81
CA VAL A 28 4.75 -19.99 -28.62
C VAL A 28 4.18 -20.99 -27.63
N LEU A 29 3.67 -20.53 -26.49
CA LEU A 29 3.10 -21.40 -25.44
C LEU A 29 1.89 -22.20 -25.95
N LEU A 30 1.00 -21.58 -26.74
CA LEU A 30 -0.17 -22.26 -27.29
C LEU A 30 0.18 -23.39 -28.26
N ARG A 31 1.36 -23.36 -28.89
CA ARG A 31 1.88 -24.44 -29.76
C ARG A 31 2.50 -25.59 -28.98
N LEU A 32 2.82 -25.41 -27.70
CA LEU A 32 3.41 -26.45 -26.86
C LEU A 32 2.34 -27.43 -26.34
N PRO A 33 2.72 -28.70 -26.10
CA PRO A 33 1.86 -29.65 -25.40
C PRO A 33 1.46 -29.14 -24.00
N THR A 34 0.24 -29.47 -23.57
CA THR A 34 -0.29 -29.07 -22.25
C THR A 34 0.66 -29.42 -21.10
N GLY A 35 1.24 -30.62 -21.11
CA GLY A 35 2.21 -31.04 -20.08
C GLY A 35 3.42 -30.11 -19.98
N THR A 36 3.96 -29.67 -21.11
CA THR A 36 5.08 -28.72 -21.17
C THR A 36 4.68 -27.35 -20.66
N ARG A 37 3.48 -26.85 -21.04
CA ARG A 37 2.95 -25.57 -20.50
C ARG A 37 2.83 -25.61 -18.98
N LEU A 38 2.28 -26.68 -18.43
CA LEU A 38 2.11 -26.85 -16.99
C LEU A 38 3.46 -26.96 -16.26
N ALA A 39 4.44 -27.64 -16.86
CA ALA A 39 5.79 -27.71 -16.31
C ALA A 39 6.46 -26.32 -16.27
N ARG A 40 6.35 -25.55 -17.35
CA ARG A 40 6.84 -24.16 -17.41
C ARG A 40 6.13 -23.23 -16.42
N ALA A 41 4.82 -23.35 -16.26
CA ALA A 41 4.06 -22.56 -15.29
C ALA A 41 4.53 -22.81 -13.85
N ARG A 42 4.89 -24.06 -13.52
CA ARG A 42 5.46 -24.43 -12.21
C ARG A 42 6.89 -23.96 -12.01
N ASN A 43 7.63 -23.71 -13.10
CA ASN A 43 8.96 -23.13 -13.02
C ASN A 43 8.84 -21.66 -12.60
N GLY A 44 9.25 -21.35 -11.37
CA GLY A 44 9.25 -20.00 -10.82
C GLY A 44 10.49 -19.19 -11.16
N ASP A 45 11.48 -19.79 -11.84
CA ASP A 45 12.72 -19.12 -12.18
C ASP A 45 12.56 -18.24 -13.42
N LEU A 46 12.43 -16.94 -13.19
CA LEU A 46 12.30 -15.92 -14.23
C LEU A 46 13.57 -15.76 -15.09
N LYS A 47 14.71 -16.33 -14.67
CA LYS A 47 15.97 -16.30 -15.41
C LYS A 47 16.16 -17.51 -16.31
N SER A 48 15.31 -18.52 -16.17
CA SER A 48 15.34 -19.70 -17.02
C SER A 48 14.86 -19.35 -18.44
N PRO A 49 15.44 -19.92 -19.51
CA PRO A 49 14.90 -19.80 -20.86
C PRO A 49 13.47 -20.38 -20.98
N ASP A 50 13.05 -21.23 -20.04
CA ASP A 50 11.69 -21.76 -19.94
C ASP A 50 10.78 -20.92 -19.04
N SER A 51 11.24 -19.74 -18.61
CA SER A 51 10.45 -18.80 -17.82
C SER A 51 9.19 -18.37 -18.57
N MET A 52 8.08 -18.34 -17.85
CA MET A 52 6.80 -17.83 -18.31
C MET A 52 6.52 -16.49 -17.64
N SER A 53 6.09 -15.46 -18.38
CA SER A 53 5.62 -14.20 -17.80
C SER A 53 4.29 -14.37 -17.05
N ASP A 54 3.97 -13.44 -16.15
CA ASP A 54 2.72 -13.52 -15.39
C ASP A 54 1.51 -13.14 -16.27
N GLU A 55 1.72 -12.25 -17.23
CA GLU A 55 0.75 -11.92 -18.28
C GLU A 55 0.39 -13.16 -19.12
N ALA A 56 1.39 -13.91 -19.60
CA ALA A 56 1.17 -15.13 -20.38
C ALA A 56 0.54 -16.24 -19.53
N LEU A 57 0.97 -16.40 -18.27
CA LEU A 57 0.37 -17.35 -17.34
C LEU A 57 -1.11 -17.01 -17.07
N LEU A 58 -1.43 -15.74 -16.84
CA LEU A 58 -2.81 -15.30 -16.66
C LEU A 58 -3.67 -15.59 -17.90
N TYR A 59 -3.15 -15.30 -19.10
CA TYR A 59 -3.83 -15.63 -20.34
C TYR A 59 -4.18 -17.13 -20.41
N LEU A 60 -3.23 -18.02 -20.09
CA LEU A 60 -3.48 -19.47 -20.10
C LEU A 60 -4.55 -19.89 -19.09
N VAL A 61 -4.59 -19.28 -17.91
CA VAL A 61 -5.66 -19.54 -16.91
C VAL A 61 -7.02 -19.11 -17.46
N ARG A 62 -7.11 -17.91 -18.03
CA ARG A 62 -8.36 -17.36 -18.60
C ARG A 62 -8.82 -18.13 -19.83
N ASP A 63 -7.90 -18.58 -20.66
CA ASP A 63 -8.18 -19.44 -21.81
C ASP A 63 -8.70 -20.81 -21.38
N ALA A 64 -8.05 -21.45 -20.40
CA ALA A 64 -8.52 -22.72 -19.83
C ALA A 64 -9.91 -22.58 -19.17
N HIS A 65 -10.15 -21.47 -18.46
CA HIS A 65 -11.46 -21.17 -17.88
C HIS A 65 -12.55 -21.04 -18.96
N ARG A 66 -12.31 -20.25 -20.01
CA ARG A 66 -13.26 -20.06 -21.12
C ARG A 66 -13.53 -21.34 -21.93
N ARG A 67 -12.55 -22.24 -22.02
CA ARG A 67 -12.71 -23.57 -22.65
C ARG A 67 -13.40 -24.60 -21.75
N GLY A 68 -13.65 -24.28 -20.47
CA GLY A 68 -14.17 -25.24 -19.50
C GLY A 68 -13.17 -26.33 -19.10
N ALA A 69 -11.87 -26.12 -19.33
CA ALA A 69 -10.81 -27.07 -19.01
C ALA A 69 -10.38 -26.95 -17.54
N GLU A 70 -11.22 -27.46 -16.63
CA GLU A 70 -11.06 -27.26 -15.18
C GLU A 70 -9.73 -27.78 -14.62
N ASP A 71 -9.27 -28.96 -15.05
CA ASP A 71 -8.00 -29.54 -14.59
C ASP A 71 -6.80 -28.68 -14.99
N GLU A 72 -6.80 -28.19 -16.23
CA GLU A 72 -5.76 -27.30 -16.75
C GLU A 72 -5.79 -25.96 -15.99
N ARG A 73 -6.98 -25.39 -15.80
CA ARG A 73 -7.19 -24.16 -15.01
C ARG A 73 -6.65 -24.31 -13.60
N ASN A 74 -7.02 -25.38 -12.90
CA ASN A 74 -6.59 -25.63 -11.52
C ASN A 74 -5.07 -25.88 -11.42
N ALA A 75 -4.47 -26.51 -12.43
CA ALA A 75 -3.03 -26.70 -12.48
C ALA A 75 -2.25 -25.38 -12.74
N LEU A 76 -2.83 -24.43 -13.46
CA LEU A 76 -2.24 -23.12 -13.79
C LEU A 76 -2.52 -22.04 -12.73
N ILE A 77 -3.66 -22.09 -12.05
CA ILE A 77 -4.03 -21.07 -11.05
C ILE A 77 -3.09 -21.14 -9.84
N ARG A 78 -2.71 -22.34 -9.40
CA ARG A 78 -1.81 -22.52 -8.25
C ARG A 78 -0.46 -21.79 -8.43
N PRO A 79 0.31 -22.00 -9.51
CA PRO A 79 1.55 -21.25 -9.72
C PRO A 79 1.33 -19.75 -9.87
N LEU A 80 0.23 -19.31 -10.50
CA LEU A 80 -0.10 -17.88 -10.59
C LEU A 80 -0.25 -17.26 -9.20
N PHE A 81 -1.02 -17.90 -8.32
CA PHE A 81 -1.24 -17.42 -6.96
C PHE A 81 0.04 -17.42 -6.11
N ILE A 82 0.90 -18.43 -6.24
CA ILE A 82 2.21 -18.45 -5.57
C ILE A 82 3.05 -17.24 -6.00
N ARG A 83 3.08 -16.92 -7.30
CA ARG A 83 3.81 -15.75 -7.82
C ARG A 83 3.20 -14.43 -7.34
N CYS A 84 1.88 -14.32 -7.32
CA CYS A 84 1.16 -13.16 -6.75
C CYS A 84 1.52 -12.95 -5.28
N GLN A 85 1.44 -14.00 -4.46
CA GLN A 85 1.79 -13.95 -3.04
C GLN A 85 3.25 -13.51 -2.83
N ALA A 86 4.19 -14.08 -3.60
CA ALA A 86 5.60 -13.70 -3.52
C ALA A 86 5.83 -12.22 -3.89
N ARG A 87 5.16 -11.73 -4.94
CA ARG A 87 5.20 -10.31 -5.34
C ARG A 87 4.59 -9.40 -4.27
N LEU A 88 3.43 -9.76 -3.74
CA LEU A 88 2.77 -8.99 -2.68
C LEU A 88 3.61 -8.96 -1.40
N LYS A 89 4.24 -10.08 -1.01
CA LYS A 89 5.15 -10.14 0.15
C LYS A 89 6.36 -9.24 -0.04
N ARG A 90 6.95 -9.20 -1.24
CA ARG A 90 8.05 -8.27 -1.56
C ARG A 90 7.59 -6.81 -1.56
N ALA A 91 6.37 -6.56 -2.03
CA ALA A 91 5.79 -5.23 -2.18
C ALA A 91 5.24 -4.65 -0.86
N MET A 92 4.89 -5.51 0.10
CA MET A 92 4.43 -5.17 1.44
C MET A 92 5.13 -6.10 2.45
N PRO A 93 6.39 -5.81 2.82
CA PRO A 93 7.13 -6.60 3.77
C PRO A 93 6.52 -6.54 5.17
N ASP A 94 6.72 -7.61 5.94
CA ASP A 94 6.37 -7.63 7.36
C ASP A 94 7.21 -6.58 8.13
N GLY A 95 6.62 -5.96 9.15
CA GLY A 95 7.28 -4.93 9.97
C GLY A 95 7.25 -3.51 9.38
N VAL A 96 7.01 -3.33 8.08
CA VAL A 96 6.83 -2.00 7.46
C VAL A 96 5.40 -1.49 7.61
N TYR A 97 4.42 -2.41 7.54
CA TYR A 97 3.00 -2.10 7.72
C TYR A 97 2.47 -2.89 8.91
N ALA A 98 1.74 -2.24 9.83
CA ALA A 98 1.21 -2.86 11.04
C ALA A 98 0.30 -4.07 10.75
N ASN A 99 -0.40 -4.05 9.62
CA ASN A 99 -1.33 -5.07 9.14
C ASN A 99 -0.90 -5.67 7.79
N ALA A 100 0.41 -5.74 7.51
CA ALA A 100 0.96 -6.20 6.23
C ALA A 100 0.35 -7.52 5.75
N LYS A 101 0.18 -8.50 6.65
CA LYS A 101 -0.42 -9.80 6.32
C LYS A 101 -1.87 -9.66 5.83
N LYS A 102 -2.72 -8.97 6.60
CA LYS A 102 -4.12 -8.72 6.26
C LYS A 102 -4.23 -8.03 4.90
N LEU A 103 -3.46 -6.97 4.66
CA LEU A 103 -3.47 -6.25 3.38
C LEU A 103 -3.08 -7.13 2.18
N ARG A 104 -2.18 -8.10 2.38
CA ARG A 104 -1.82 -9.06 1.31
C ARG A 104 -2.93 -10.07 1.08
N ASP A 105 -3.57 -10.56 2.14
CA ASP A 105 -4.67 -11.51 2.06
C ASP A 105 -5.89 -10.86 1.39
N ASP A 106 -6.23 -9.63 1.77
CA ASP A 106 -7.30 -8.83 1.15
C ASP A 106 -7.03 -8.58 -0.35
N ALA A 107 -5.80 -8.19 -0.70
CA ALA A 107 -5.41 -8.01 -2.12
C ALA A 107 -5.46 -9.31 -2.92
N LEU A 108 -5.17 -10.45 -2.29
CA LEU A 108 -5.28 -11.75 -2.94
C LEU A 108 -6.75 -12.17 -3.09
N SER A 109 -7.59 -11.86 -2.10
CA SER A 109 -9.04 -12.08 -2.16
C SER A 109 -9.68 -11.26 -3.28
N ASP A 110 -9.38 -9.97 -3.37
CA ASP A 110 -9.86 -9.13 -4.47
C ASP A 110 -9.42 -9.69 -5.84
N PHE A 111 -8.21 -10.25 -5.93
CA PHE A 111 -7.74 -10.91 -7.15
C PHE A 111 -8.49 -12.21 -7.44
N CYS A 112 -8.82 -13.03 -6.42
CA CYS A 112 -9.70 -14.20 -6.59
C CYS A 112 -11.05 -13.79 -7.16
N ASP A 113 -11.67 -12.75 -6.60
CA ASP A 113 -12.98 -12.28 -7.04
C ASP A 113 -12.96 -11.83 -8.50
N LEU A 114 -11.90 -11.13 -8.92
CA LEU A 114 -11.68 -10.76 -10.32
C LEU A 114 -11.58 -11.98 -11.25
N MET A 115 -10.93 -13.06 -10.79
CA MET A 115 -10.81 -14.31 -11.54
C MET A 115 -12.14 -15.05 -11.63
N LEU A 116 -12.96 -15.02 -10.59
CA LEU A 116 -14.28 -15.66 -10.56
C LEU A 116 -15.30 -14.91 -11.42
N SER A 117 -15.18 -13.58 -11.50
CA SER A 117 -16.02 -12.74 -12.36
C SER A 117 -15.46 -12.57 -13.78
N ASP A 118 -14.44 -13.34 -14.20
CA ASP A 118 -13.87 -13.17 -15.53
C ASP A 118 -14.91 -13.46 -16.62
N GLY A 119 -15.08 -12.53 -17.56
CA GLY A 119 -16.08 -12.66 -18.62
C GLY A 119 -17.54 -12.55 -18.16
N SER A 120 -17.81 -12.25 -16.88
CA SER A 120 -19.15 -12.10 -16.32
C SER A 120 -19.25 -10.88 -15.38
N GLY A 121 -20.47 -10.52 -14.97
CA GLY A 121 -20.71 -9.39 -14.07
C GLY A 121 -20.68 -8.01 -14.75
N GLU A 122 -20.57 -6.95 -13.92
CA GLU A 122 -20.68 -5.55 -14.38
C GLU A 122 -19.51 -5.09 -15.26
N ILE A 123 -18.31 -5.62 -15.01
CA ILE A 123 -17.08 -5.24 -15.73
C ILE A 123 -16.34 -6.53 -16.15
N PRO A 124 -16.83 -7.22 -17.21
CA PRO A 124 -16.31 -8.53 -17.61
C PRO A 124 -14.88 -8.49 -18.18
N ASP A 125 -14.40 -7.31 -18.55
CA ASP A 125 -13.12 -7.06 -19.23
C ASP A 125 -12.00 -6.58 -18.26
N ARG A 126 -12.21 -6.73 -16.95
CA ARG A 126 -11.32 -6.13 -15.95
C ARG A 126 -9.93 -6.78 -15.92
N LEU A 127 -9.85 -8.09 -16.20
CA LEU A 127 -8.60 -8.83 -16.27
C LEU A 127 -7.78 -8.55 -17.53
N ASP A 128 -8.36 -7.93 -18.56
CA ASP A 128 -7.61 -7.62 -19.78
C ASP A 128 -6.43 -6.70 -19.51
N TYR A 129 -6.57 -5.76 -18.58
CA TYR A 129 -5.46 -4.89 -18.20
C TYR A 129 -4.31 -5.65 -17.51
N TYR A 130 -4.63 -6.74 -16.80
CA TYR A 130 -3.60 -7.59 -16.18
C TYR A 130 -2.80 -8.36 -17.22
N GLU A 131 -3.40 -8.70 -18.38
CA GLU A 131 -2.67 -9.29 -19.50
C GLU A 131 -1.80 -8.28 -20.26
N VAL A 132 -2.08 -6.98 -20.15
CA VAL A 132 -1.23 -5.92 -20.72
C VAL A 132 -0.02 -5.63 -19.83
N ASN A 133 -0.26 -5.42 -18.54
CA ASN A 133 0.78 -5.14 -17.56
C ASN A 133 0.38 -5.66 -16.17
N PHE A 134 0.81 -6.89 -15.89
CA PHE A 134 0.45 -7.57 -14.65
C PHE A 134 1.03 -6.86 -13.42
N ALA A 135 2.27 -6.37 -13.53
CA ALA A 135 2.97 -5.72 -12.41
C ALA A 135 2.28 -4.40 -12.00
N ASP A 136 1.89 -3.57 -12.97
CA ASP A 136 1.17 -2.33 -12.69
C ASP A 136 -0.26 -2.58 -12.19
N ALA A 137 -0.95 -3.57 -12.76
CA ALA A 137 -2.27 -3.98 -12.30
C ALA A 137 -2.25 -4.43 -10.84
N LEU A 138 -1.29 -5.27 -10.45
CA LEU A 138 -1.12 -5.72 -9.05
C LEU A 138 -0.74 -4.56 -8.12
N LYS A 139 0.07 -3.61 -8.58
CA LYS A 139 0.39 -2.38 -7.84
C LYS A 139 -0.86 -1.53 -7.60
N LYS A 140 -1.73 -1.39 -8.59
CA LYS A 140 -3.01 -0.68 -8.47
C LYS A 140 -3.94 -1.38 -7.49
N LEU A 141 -4.05 -2.71 -7.56
CA LEU A 141 -4.83 -3.52 -6.64
C LEU A 141 -4.40 -3.30 -5.19
N ARG A 142 -3.10 -3.42 -4.91
CA ARG A 142 -2.51 -3.09 -3.60
C ARG A 142 -2.88 -1.68 -3.13
N SER A 143 -2.83 -0.70 -4.03
CA SER A 143 -3.15 0.69 -3.70
C SER A 143 -4.64 0.87 -3.39
N THR A 144 -5.52 0.05 -3.98
CA THR A 144 -6.96 0.04 -3.66
C THR A 144 -7.21 -0.50 -2.27
N VAL A 145 -6.66 -1.67 -1.94
CA VAL A 145 -6.80 -2.29 -0.61
C VAL A 145 -6.26 -1.38 0.49
N ARG A 146 -5.08 -0.78 0.29
CA ARG A 146 -4.54 0.18 1.25
C ARG A 146 -5.46 1.37 1.48
N ARG A 147 -6.02 1.94 0.41
CA ARG A 147 -6.98 3.06 0.54
C ARG A 147 -8.27 2.62 1.23
N ALA A 148 -8.69 1.37 1.08
CA ALA A 148 -9.85 0.84 1.78
C ALA A 148 -9.59 0.78 3.28
N GLU A 149 -8.46 0.20 3.69
CA GLU A 149 -8.06 0.18 5.10
C GLU A 149 -7.88 1.59 5.67
N ASP A 150 -7.27 2.52 4.93
CA ASP A 150 -7.12 3.92 5.36
C ASP A 150 -8.48 4.60 5.59
N ARG A 151 -9.50 4.27 4.77
CA ARG A 151 -10.87 4.78 4.94
C ARG A 151 -11.56 4.14 6.14
N ASP A 152 -11.42 2.83 6.31
CA ASP A 152 -12.02 2.12 7.44
C ASP A 152 -11.40 2.56 8.76
N PHE A 153 -10.09 2.78 8.80
CA PHE A 153 -9.40 3.37 9.95
C PHE A 153 -9.95 4.76 10.25
N LYS A 154 -10.01 5.66 9.25
CA LYS A 154 -10.57 7.01 9.42
C LYS A 154 -11.99 6.99 9.96
N ARG A 155 -12.86 6.14 9.40
CA ARG A 155 -14.26 5.96 9.86
C ARG A 155 -14.31 5.48 11.31
N ASN A 156 -13.46 4.53 11.69
CA ASN A 156 -13.45 3.95 13.03
C ASN A 156 -12.74 4.83 14.07
N THR A 157 -11.98 5.86 13.66
CA THR A 157 -11.29 6.81 14.55
C THR A 157 -12.00 8.17 14.68
N GLN A 158 -13.11 8.40 13.98
CA GLN A 158 -13.93 9.58 14.21
C GLN A 158 -14.69 9.41 15.53
N LEU A 159 -14.23 10.08 16.60
CA LEU A 159 -15.03 10.32 17.80
C LEU A 159 -16.22 11.24 17.47
N PRO A 160 -17.34 11.16 18.21
CA PRO A 160 -18.46 12.10 18.06
C PRO A 160 -17.94 13.53 18.27
N GLU A 161 -18.21 14.41 17.30
CA GLU A 161 -18.05 15.85 17.49
C GLU A 161 -19.19 16.31 18.41
N ASP A 162 -18.90 16.44 19.71
CA ASP A 162 -19.77 17.16 20.63
C ASP A 162 -19.17 18.55 20.95
N ALA A 163 -20.04 19.54 20.74
CA ALA A 163 -20.12 20.86 21.35
C ALA A 163 -19.12 21.97 20.90
N GLU A 164 -19.72 22.93 20.19
CA GLU A 164 -19.52 24.38 20.26
C GLU A 164 -18.53 24.87 21.34
N SER A 165 -17.54 25.67 20.92
CA SER A 165 -17.08 26.80 21.71
C SER A 165 -16.63 27.92 20.79
N ASP A 166 -17.52 28.91 20.64
CA ASP A 166 -17.16 30.30 20.42
C ASP A 166 -16.13 30.72 21.47
N THR A 167 -14.98 31.27 21.05
CA THR A 167 -14.41 32.53 21.59
C THR A 167 -13.08 32.86 20.90
N GLU A 168 -13.03 34.06 20.34
CA GLU A 168 -11.85 34.76 19.86
C GLU A 168 -10.99 35.27 21.03
N GLU A 169 -9.66 35.12 20.99
CA GLU A 169 -8.67 36.22 21.04
C GLU A 169 -7.20 35.70 21.11
N PRO A 170 -6.20 36.49 20.64
CA PRO A 170 -4.84 35.99 20.36
C PRO A 170 -3.81 36.40 21.43
N ALA A 171 -3.08 35.44 22.02
CA ALA A 171 -1.96 35.71 22.92
C ALA A 171 -0.59 35.36 22.32
N ARG A 172 0.10 36.42 21.89
CA ARG A 172 1.56 36.70 21.76
C ARG A 172 2.54 35.50 21.61
N ALA A 173 3.18 35.45 20.44
CA ALA A 173 4.08 34.40 19.96
C ALA A 173 5.51 34.36 20.54
N ASP A 174 5.88 35.25 21.47
CA ASP A 174 7.29 35.39 21.87
C ASP A 174 7.69 34.61 23.14
N ASP A 175 6.76 34.26 24.02
CA ASP A 175 7.05 33.52 25.28
C ASP A 175 7.21 31.99 25.07
N VAL A 176 6.63 31.46 23.99
CA VAL A 176 6.61 30.00 23.71
C VAL A 176 7.96 29.50 23.15
N THR A 177 8.73 30.39 22.51
CA THR A 177 10.01 30.02 21.87
C THR A 177 11.15 29.84 22.87
N GLN A 178 11.10 30.51 24.03
CA GLN A 178 12.07 30.30 25.11
C GLN A 178 11.81 29.00 25.87
N ARG A 179 10.54 28.70 26.20
CA ARG A 179 10.16 27.41 26.81
C ARG A 179 10.45 26.21 25.92
N ALA A 180 10.33 26.35 24.59
CA ALA A 180 10.67 25.29 23.64
C ALA A 180 12.18 24.99 23.56
N LYS A 181 13.06 25.97 23.84
CA LYS A 181 14.52 25.76 23.87
C LYS A 181 14.97 25.06 25.15
N GLU A 182 14.34 25.35 26.29
CA GLU A 182 14.65 24.69 27.57
C GLU A 182 14.26 23.20 27.56
N LEU A 183 13.19 22.83 26.86
CA LEU A 183 12.74 21.43 26.74
C LEU A 183 13.73 20.53 25.97
N THR A 184 14.49 21.09 25.02
CA THR A 184 15.50 20.33 24.25
C THR A 184 16.80 20.06 25.01
N GLN A 185 16.98 20.62 26.20
CA GLN A 185 18.17 20.41 27.05
C GLN A 185 17.89 19.56 28.28
N THR A 186 16.74 18.88 28.35
CA THR A 186 16.44 17.99 29.47
C THR A 186 17.15 16.63 29.28
N PRO A 187 17.93 16.15 30.28
CA PRO A 187 18.60 14.85 30.22
C PRO A 187 17.63 13.67 29.98
N ALA A 188 16.34 13.85 30.30
CA ALA A 188 15.29 12.86 30.09
C ALA A 188 15.09 12.44 28.61
N LEU A 189 15.38 13.33 27.66
CA LEU A 189 15.35 13.01 26.22
C LEU A 189 16.64 12.33 25.73
N GLN A 190 17.72 12.42 26.49
CA GLN A 190 18.97 11.70 26.20
C GLN A 190 19.02 10.32 26.87
N GLU A 191 18.43 10.17 28.06
CA GLU A 191 18.37 8.89 28.79
C GLU A 191 17.30 7.92 28.24
N SER A 192 16.21 8.44 27.64
CA SER A 192 15.20 7.61 26.97
C SER A 192 15.67 6.96 25.66
N ALA A 193 16.88 7.31 25.19
CA ALA A 193 17.52 6.64 24.06
C ALA A 193 18.03 5.21 24.39
N LEU A 194 18.00 4.78 25.66
CA LEU A 194 18.61 3.51 26.10
C LEU A 194 17.65 2.32 26.21
N ASN A 195 16.34 2.51 26.11
CA ASN A 195 15.39 1.39 26.11
C ASN A 195 14.55 1.38 24.84
N ALA A 196 14.97 0.59 23.84
CA ALA A 196 14.19 0.35 22.63
C ALA A 196 12.75 -0.14 22.94
N GLN A 197 12.55 -0.81 24.08
CA GLN A 197 11.24 -1.23 24.56
C GLN A 197 10.36 -0.07 25.03
N ASP A 198 10.93 0.93 25.70
CA ASP A 198 10.17 2.10 26.19
C ASP A 198 9.83 3.04 25.03
N LEU A 199 10.73 3.14 24.05
CA LEU A 199 10.43 3.82 22.78
C LEU A 199 9.33 3.09 22.00
N GLU A 200 9.36 1.77 21.91
CA GLU A 200 8.31 1.00 21.23
C GLU A 200 6.94 1.11 21.93
N ARG A 201 6.91 1.15 23.27
CA ARG A 201 5.69 1.39 24.06
C ARG A 201 5.17 2.82 23.85
N SER A 202 6.06 3.80 23.92
CA SER A 202 5.76 5.21 23.68
C SER A 202 5.21 5.46 22.27
N LEU A 203 5.78 4.78 21.26
CA LEU A 203 5.32 4.87 19.88
C LEU A 203 3.95 4.21 19.67
N LYS A 204 3.58 3.18 20.45
CA LYS A 204 2.26 2.51 20.37
C LYS A 204 1.11 3.38 20.89
N ILE A 205 1.38 4.30 21.81
CA ILE A 205 0.38 5.23 22.38
C ILE A 205 0.05 6.39 21.40
N LEU A 206 1.01 6.73 20.55
CA LEU A 206 0.88 7.77 19.53
C LEU A 206 0.06 7.28 18.32
N THR A 207 -0.85 8.12 17.84
CA THR A 207 -1.52 7.89 16.56
C THR A 207 -0.50 7.95 15.41
N PRO A 208 -0.75 7.32 14.24
CA PRO A 208 0.19 7.32 13.13
C PRO A 208 0.62 8.73 12.68
N ASN A 209 -0.32 9.68 12.67
CA ASN A 209 -0.04 11.06 12.30
C ASN A 209 0.80 11.81 13.33
N GLU A 210 0.54 11.58 14.63
CA GLU A 210 1.36 12.10 15.72
C GLU A 210 2.77 11.50 15.67
N ARG A 211 2.87 10.20 15.41
CA ARG A 211 4.14 9.48 15.27
C ARG A 211 4.97 10.03 14.12
N ASP A 212 4.37 10.20 12.94
CA ASP A 212 5.06 10.73 11.76
C ASP A 212 5.51 12.19 11.99
N ALA A 213 4.70 13.00 12.68
CA ALA A 213 5.08 14.35 13.06
C ALA A 213 6.26 14.39 14.04
N VAL A 214 6.22 13.55 15.08
CA VAL A 214 7.31 13.41 16.08
C VAL A 214 8.59 12.90 15.43
N VAL A 215 8.51 11.89 14.56
CA VAL A 215 9.66 11.33 13.83
C VAL A 215 10.28 12.37 12.90
N LEU A 216 9.48 13.10 12.13
CA LEU A 216 9.99 14.15 11.25
C LEU A 216 10.60 15.32 12.05
N GLN A 217 10.05 15.64 13.23
CA GLN A 217 10.66 16.63 14.11
C GLN A 217 11.99 16.13 14.71
N ALA A 218 12.07 14.87 15.13
CA ALA A 218 13.30 14.24 15.63
C ALA A 218 14.39 14.14 14.55
N MET A 219 14.01 14.00 13.29
CA MET A 219 14.91 14.06 12.12
C MET A 219 15.36 15.51 11.79
N GLY A 220 14.95 16.51 12.57
CA GLY A 220 15.39 17.90 12.43
C GLY A 220 14.63 18.72 11.38
N TYR A 221 13.49 18.23 10.87
CA TYR A 221 12.66 19.03 9.96
C TYR A 221 11.95 20.16 10.72
N ARG A 222 11.84 21.33 10.08
CA ARG A 222 11.13 22.48 10.65
C ARG A 222 9.62 22.34 10.42
N ILE A 223 8.84 22.77 11.43
CA ILE A 223 7.37 22.83 11.38
C ILE A 223 6.93 23.82 10.31
N ASP A 224 7.59 24.98 10.22
CA ASP A 224 7.44 25.98 9.18
C ASP A 224 8.81 26.48 8.66
N SER A 225 8.81 27.00 7.43
CA SER A 225 9.92 27.76 6.88
C SER A 225 9.33 28.85 5.99
N ILE A 226 9.75 30.09 6.21
CA ILE A 226 9.38 31.23 5.35
C ILE A 226 10.07 31.11 3.98
N LYS A 227 11.10 30.27 3.86
CA LYS A 227 11.90 30.09 2.65
C LYS A 227 11.28 29.00 1.75
N PRO A 228 10.90 29.31 0.49
CA PRO A 228 10.22 28.38 -0.42
C PRO A 228 10.97 27.09 -0.79
N LYS A 229 12.25 26.96 -0.42
CA LYS A 229 13.14 25.85 -0.82
C LYS A 229 13.43 24.83 0.29
N GLU A 230 12.89 25.01 1.50
CA GLU A 230 13.06 24.03 2.59
C GLU A 230 11.81 23.18 2.74
N ALA A 231 11.95 21.84 2.58
CA ALA A 231 10.84 20.91 2.76
C ALA A 231 10.42 20.87 4.25
N THR A 232 9.26 21.45 4.57
CA THR A 232 8.73 21.48 5.94
C THR A 232 7.92 20.23 6.27
N ILE A 233 7.70 19.97 7.56
CA ILE A 233 6.83 18.87 8.02
C ILE A 233 5.41 19.02 7.43
N ALA A 234 4.89 20.25 7.38
CA ALA A 234 3.60 20.59 6.74
C ALA A 234 3.53 20.20 5.27
N GLN A 235 4.59 20.47 4.51
CA GLN A 235 4.65 20.10 3.08
C GLN A 235 4.78 18.59 2.88
N LYS A 236 5.57 17.90 3.71
CA LYS A 236 5.76 16.43 3.62
C LYS A 236 4.51 15.65 3.99
N LEU A 237 3.76 16.11 4.99
CA LEU A 237 2.53 15.46 5.46
C LEU A 237 1.27 16.00 4.77
N GLY A 238 1.37 17.07 3.97
CA GLY A 238 0.24 17.64 3.23
C GLY A 238 -0.83 18.27 4.12
N VAL A 239 -0.46 18.73 5.32
CA VAL A 239 -1.39 19.26 6.34
C VAL A 239 -1.01 20.67 6.79
N THR A 240 -1.96 21.37 7.41
CA THR A 240 -1.72 22.72 7.90
C THR A 240 -0.78 22.73 9.11
N ARG A 241 -0.08 23.85 9.31
CA ARG A 241 0.77 24.10 10.48
C ARG A 241 0.04 23.83 11.80
N ARG A 242 -1.20 24.30 11.91
CA ARG A 242 -2.02 24.15 13.12
C ARG A 242 -2.28 22.68 13.44
N THR A 243 -2.53 21.88 12.42
CA THR A 243 -2.70 20.43 12.56
C THR A 243 -1.45 19.75 13.11
N ILE A 244 -0.26 20.11 12.61
CA ILE A 244 1.01 19.54 13.11
C ILE A 244 1.29 19.97 14.54
N GLN A 245 1.05 21.24 14.88
CA GLN A 245 1.22 21.73 16.25
C GLN A 245 0.28 21.01 17.22
N ASN A 246 -0.97 20.77 16.83
CA ASN A 246 -1.93 20.01 17.62
C ASN A 246 -1.49 18.56 17.79
N TRP A 247 -0.95 17.92 16.75
CA TRP A 247 -0.41 16.56 16.84
C TRP A 247 0.82 16.47 17.74
N LEU A 248 1.73 17.43 17.66
CA LEU A 248 2.90 17.47 18.53
C LEU A 248 2.53 17.72 20.00
N ALA A 249 1.59 18.64 20.27
CA ALA A 249 1.10 18.90 21.62
C ALA A 249 0.35 17.69 22.21
N SER A 250 -0.49 17.03 21.41
CA SER A 250 -1.18 15.80 21.80
C SER A 250 -0.20 14.65 22.05
N ALA A 251 0.82 14.51 21.19
CA ALA A 251 1.88 13.53 21.37
C ALA A 251 2.64 13.74 22.68
N GLU A 252 3.03 14.98 22.96
CA GLU A 252 3.75 15.35 24.18
C GLU A 252 2.92 15.09 25.44
N ALA A 253 1.62 15.41 25.41
CA ALA A 253 0.71 15.14 26.52
C ALA A 253 0.61 13.63 26.83
N LYS A 254 0.50 12.79 25.78
CA LYS A 254 0.42 11.32 25.91
C LYS A 254 1.72 10.72 26.44
N LEU A 255 2.87 11.19 25.94
CA LEU A 255 4.18 10.73 26.39
C LEU A 255 4.45 11.12 27.86
N ARG A 256 4.04 12.31 28.28
CA ARG A 256 4.14 12.74 29.69
C ARG A 256 3.19 11.98 30.61
N ALA A 257 1.99 11.63 30.14
CA ALA A 257 1.06 10.82 30.92
C ALA A 257 1.64 9.42 31.16
N GLN A 258 2.19 8.79 30.12
CA GLN A 258 2.85 7.48 30.24
C GLN A 258 4.06 7.52 31.18
N ALA A 259 4.93 8.53 31.06
CA ALA A 259 6.10 8.67 31.91
C ALA A 259 5.76 8.91 33.40
N LYS A 260 4.55 9.38 33.72
CA LYS A 260 4.04 9.52 35.09
C LYS A 260 3.41 8.24 35.63
N GLU A 261 2.94 7.36 34.75
CA GLU A 261 2.29 6.09 35.10
C GLU A 261 3.32 4.97 35.33
N ASP A 262 4.52 5.13 34.76
CA ASP A 262 5.69 4.25 34.95
C ASP A 262 6.60 4.68 36.14
N GLN A 263 6.18 5.65 36.97
CA GLN A 263 6.83 6.11 38.22
C GLN A 263 6.13 5.59 39.47
#